data_AF-A0A954BT40-F1
#
_entry.id   AF-A0A954BT40-F1
#
_cell.length_a   1.000
_cell.length_b   1.000
_cell.length_c   1.000
_cell.angle_alpha   90.00
_cell.angle_beta   90.00
_cell.angle_gamma   90.00
#
_symmetry.space_group_name_H-M   'P 1'
#
loop_
_entity.id
_entity.type
_entity.pdbx_description
1 polymer ?
#
loop_
_entity_poly.entity_id
_entity_poly.type
_entity_poly.pdbx_seq_one_letter_code
_entity_poly.pdbx_strand_id
1 'polypeptide(L)'
;ALLGAEFDAKVFQDEADRLLAQMGEIPFLDEVPGVRRQDMHEPGDPRKATGTASGVKPGGWVYSCMKSNGCVPQMTAAGISSLMTCMDELKLRGKLEKAAEQKIESALTSALSTLELRFYDEQGRNELWGDLCETSQGWGLYYNLYSIERGCVLAGAKYLGGTLDWHTIGSEILVKLQRKDGSWAGRRYDSSASLENNAKQPIDTSLAILFLKAAAMPVITESKGKKDSGD
;
A
#
# COMPACT_ATOMS: atom_id res chain seq x y z
N ALA A 1 21.93 9.82 2.77
CA ALA A 1 21.61 9.64 4.20
C ALA A 1 20.26 10.27 4.49
N LEU A 2 19.21 9.47 4.72
CA LEU A 2 17.96 10.01 5.25
C LEU A 2 18.23 10.43 6.71
N LEU A 3 18.09 11.73 7.01
CA LEU A 3 18.14 12.28 8.37
C LEU A 3 19.49 12.17 9.11
N GLY A 4 20.60 11.95 8.40
CA GLY A 4 21.94 11.87 9.01
C GLY A 4 22.24 10.58 9.78
N ALA A 5 21.33 9.60 9.74
CA ALA A 5 21.59 8.25 10.23
C ALA A 5 22.18 7.39 9.10
N GLU A 6 23.27 6.69 9.41
CA GLU A 6 23.85 5.67 8.53
C GLU A 6 23.48 4.29 9.04
N PHE A 7 22.83 3.51 8.17
CA PHE A 7 22.48 2.12 8.44
C PHE A 7 23.28 1.21 7.51
N ASP A 8 23.73 0.07 8.04
CA ASP A 8 24.34 -0.98 7.22
C ASP A 8 23.28 -1.57 6.27
N ALA A 9 23.71 -1.96 5.07
CA ALA A 9 22.87 -2.72 4.14
C ALA A 9 22.32 -4.01 4.77
N LYS A 10 23.05 -4.61 5.72
CA LYS A 10 22.60 -5.76 6.48
C LYS A 10 21.27 -5.51 7.20
N VAL A 11 21.03 -4.29 7.70
CA VAL A 11 19.76 -3.94 8.38
C VAL A 11 18.59 -4.09 7.41
N PHE A 12 18.73 -3.63 6.17
CA PHE A 12 17.69 -3.73 5.15
C PHE A 12 17.50 -5.17 4.67
N GLN A 13 18.58 -5.95 4.57
CA GLN A 13 18.51 -7.37 4.24
C GLN A 13 17.78 -8.15 5.33
N ASP A 14 18.18 -7.98 6.59
CA ASP A 14 17.57 -8.65 7.74
C ASP A 14 16.08 -8.29 7.84
N GLU A 15 15.72 -7.02 7.59
CA GLU A 15 14.34 -6.56 7.61
C GLU A 15 13.52 -7.13 6.44
N ALA A 16 14.08 -7.18 5.22
CA ALA A 16 13.43 -7.80 4.09
C ALA A 16 13.18 -9.30 4.35
N ASP A 17 14.16 -10.02 4.88
CA ASP A 17 14.02 -11.43 5.22
C ASP A 17 12.99 -11.64 6.33
N ARG A 18 12.94 -10.76 7.34
CA ARG A 18 11.93 -10.77 8.40
C ARG A 18 10.53 -10.56 7.84
N LEU A 19 10.35 -9.59 6.94
CA LEU A 19 9.07 -9.28 6.31
C LEU A 19 8.59 -10.45 5.44
N LEU A 20 9.48 -11.04 4.64
CA LEU A 20 9.19 -12.22 3.83
C LEU A 20 8.77 -13.42 4.70
N ALA A 21 9.46 -13.64 5.82
CA ALA A 21 9.14 -14.73 6.75
C ALA A 21 7.81 -14.53 7.50
N GLN A 22 7.37 -13.29 7.67
CA GLN A 22 6.11 -12.95 8.34
C GLN A 22 4.92 -12.81 7.39
N MET A 23 5.16 -12.86 6.09
CA MET A 23 4.09 -12.78 5.10
C MET A 23 3.21 -14.02 5.21
N GLY A 24 1.93 -13.82 5.50
CA GLY A 24 0.93 -14.88 5.61
C GLY A 24 0.13 -15.00 4.32
N GLU A 25 -0.07 -16.23 3.85
CA GLU A 25 -1.01 -16.53 2.77
C GLU A 25 -2.45 -16.51 3.28
N ILE A 26 -3.40 -16.21 2.40
CA ILE A 26 -4.83 -16.32 2.69
C ILE A 26 -5.26 -17.77 2.38
N PRO A 27 -5.61 -18.60 3.39
CA PRO A 27 -5.73 -20.04 3.21
C PRO A 27 -6.84 -20.50 2.25
N PHE A 28 -7.83 -19.65 2.02
CA PHE A 28 -9.05 -19.94 1.26
C PHE A 28 -9.09 -19.27 -0.12
N LEU A 29 -8.01 -18.63 -0.55
CA LEU A 29 -7.90 -18.07 -1.89
C LEU A 29 -6.92 -18.90 -2.72
N ASP A 30 -7.39 -19.33 -3.88
CA ASP A 30 -6.58 -20.02 -4.88
C ASP A 30 -5.54 -19.08 -5.50
N GLU A 31 -4.57 -19.65 -6.23
CA GLU A 31 -3.61 -18.88 -7.01
C GLU A 31 -4.35 -17.99 -8.01
N VAL A 32 -4.04 -16.70 -7.96
CA VAL A 32 -4.52 -15.73 -8.94
C VAL A 32 -3.46 -15.51 -10.02
N PRO A 33 -3.84 -15.17 -11.26
CA PRO A 33 -2.89 -14.80 -12.29
C PRO A 33 -1.95 -13.70 -11.78
N GLY A 34 -0.64 -13.97 -11.77
CA GLY A 34 0.33 -12.96 -11.39
C GLY A 34 0.27 -11.79 -12.36
N VAL A 35 0.08 -10.60 -11.82
CA VAL A 35 0.09 -9.35 -12.58
C VAL A 35 1.54 -8.89 -12.66
N ARG A 36 2.06 -8.67 -13.87
CA ARG A 36 3.42 -8.17 -14.00
C ARG A 36 3.47 -6.74 -13.49
N ARG A 37 4.58 -6.34 -12.87
CA ARG A 37 4.72 -4.98 -12.31
C ARG A 37 4.47 -3.89 -13.36
N GLN A 38 4.80 -4.14 -14.63
CA GLN A 38 4.51 -3.25 -15.74
C GLN A 38 2.99 -2.99 -15.92
N ASP A 39 2.16 -4.01 -15.66
CA ASP A 39 0.71 -3.96 -15.87
C ASP A 39 0.06 -3.14 -14.73
N MET A 40 0.82 -2.82 -13.67
CA MET A 40 0.43 -1.93 -12.58
C MET A 40 0.81 -0.47 -12.85
N HIS A 41 1.49 -0.16 -13.95
CA HIS A 41 1.88 1.20 -14.34
C HIS A 41 0.92 1.80 -15.37
N GLU A 42 1.04 3.11 -15.63
CA GLU A 42 0.30 3.71 -16.74
C GLU A 42 0.78 3.16 -18.10
N PRO A 43 -0.13 3.02 -19.08
CA PRO A 43 0.27 2.68 -20.45
C PRO A 43 1.36 3.63 -20.96
N GLY A 44 2.53 3.09 -21.28
CA GLY A 44 3.68 3.87 -21.79
C GLY A 44 4.77 4.22 -20.75
N ASP A 45 4.69 3.73 -19.53
CA ASP A 45 5.74 3.89 -18.52
C ASP A 45 7.08 3.26 -18.95
N PRO A 46 8.21 3.99 -18.97
CA PRO A 46 9.51 3.50 -19.43
C PRO A 46 10.19 2.51 -18.46
N ARG A 47 9.62 2.26 -17.26
CA ARG A 47 10.13 1.27 -16.32
C ARG A 47 10.11 -0.12 -16.95
N LYS A 48 11.29 -0.76 -17.04
CA LYS A 48 11.47 -2.07 -17.69
C LYS A 48 10.59 -3.13 -17.02
N ALA A 49 9.96 -3.95 -17.86
CA ALA A 49 9.26 -5.16 -17.47
C ALA A 49 10.17 -6.08 -16.62
N THR A 50 9.87 -6.21 -15.33
CA THR A 50 10.38 -7.31 -14.49
C THR A 50 9.19 -8.17 -14.05
N GLY A 51 9.34 -9.49 -14.20
CA GLY A 51 8.38 -10.50 -13.76
C GLY A 51 7.79 -11.37 -14.88
N THR A 52 7.86 -12.69 -14.68
CA THR A 52 7.06 -13.70 -15.39
C THR A 52 5.67 -13.78 -14.75
N ALA A 53 4.61 -13.83 -15.56
CA ALA A 53 3.25 -14.09 -15.10
C ALA A 53 3.11 -15.56 -14.66
N SER A 54 3.62 -15.91 -13.48
CA SER A 54 3.27 -17.13 -12.77
C SER A 54 2.12 -16.82 -11.81
N GLY A 55 1.24 -17.80 -11.56
CA GLY A 55 0.23 -17.67 -10.51
C GLY A 55 0.88 -17.30 -9.17
N VAL A 56 0.28 -16.37 -8.44
CA VAL A 56 0.70 -16.02 -7.09
C VAL A 56 -0.42 -16.33 -6.13
N LYS A 57 -0.08 -16.90 -4.98
CA LYS A 57 -1.06 -17.08 -3.91
C LYS A 57 -1.25 -15.76 -3.16
N PRO A 58 -2.47 -15.22 -3.01
CA PRO A 58 -2.71 -14.00 -2.28
C PRO A 58 -2.23 -14.09 -0.83
N GLY A 59 -1.45 -13.12 -0.38
CA GLY A 59 -0.94 -13.02 0.97
C GLY A 59 -0.73 -11.58 1.42
N GLY A 60 -0.34 -11.38 2.68
CA GLY A 60 -0.08 -10.07 3.24
C GLY A 60 0.36 -10.13 4.70
N TRP A 61 0.24 -9.00 5.40
CA TRP A 61 0.72 -8.87 6.77
C TRP A 61 -0.41 -8.58 7.74
N VAL A 62 -0.16 -8.91 9.00
CA VAL A 62 -1.05 -8.69 10.14
C VAL A 62 -0.29 -8.04 11.28
N TYR A 63 -1.03 -7.46 12.22
CA TYR A 63 -0.42 -7.04 13.48
C TYR A 63 0.08 -8.27 14.23
N SER A 64 1.30 -8.19 14.77
CA SER A 64 1.92 -9.26 15.55
C SER A 64 1.11 -9.68 16.78
N CYS A 65 0.25 -8.78 17.29
CA CYS A 65 -0.66 -9.06 18.40
C CYS A 65 -1.96 -9.79 17.99
N MET A 66 -2.25 -9.91 16.70
CA MET A 66 -3.44 -10.59 16.20
C MET A 66 -3.12 -12.03 15.75
N LYS A 67 -3.73 -13.00 16.42
CA LYS A 67 -3.72 -14.42 16.00
C LYS A 67 -4.74 -14.69 14.88
N SER A 68 -4.90 -13.77 13.92
CA SER A 68 -5.86 -13.95 12.82
C SER A 68 -5.18 -14.55 11.59
N ASN A 69 -5.80 -15.58 11.02
CA ASN A 69 -5.40 -16.21 9.76
C ASN A 69 -5.73 -15.34 8.53
N GLY A 70 -5.51 -14.04 8.59
CA GLY A 70 -5.88 -13.14 7.50
C GLY A 70 -5.14 -11.83 7.56
N CYS A 71 -4.59 -11.42 6.42
CA CYS A 71 -3.97 -10.11 6.18
C CYS A 71 -4.98 -8.96 6.37
N VAL A 72 -4.51 -7.80 6.83
CA VAL A 72 -5.33 -6.57 6.93
C VAL A 72 -4.77 -5.47 6.02
N PRO A 73 -5.61 -4.67 5.34
CA PRO A 73 -5.18 -3.73 4.30
C PRO A 73 -4.03 -2.80 4.72
N GLN A 74 -4.15 -2.19 5.91
CA GLN A 74 -3.18 -1.26 6.46
C GLN A 74 -1.82 -1.91 6.75
N MET A 75 -1.81 -3.15 7.24
CA MET A 75 -0.55 -3.88 7.50
C MET A 75 0.02 -4.41 6.20
N THR A 76 -0.83 -4.83 5.27
CA THR A 76 -0.39 -5.24 3.94
C THR A 76 0.29 -4.09 3.21
N ALA A 77 -0.30 -2.89 3.24
CA ALA A 77 0.29 -1.70 2.66
C ALA A 77 1.57 -1.26 3.37
N ALA A 78 1.63 -1.39 4.71
CA ALA A 78 2.85 -1.16 5.48
C ALA A 78 3.98 -2.15 5.10
N GLY A 79 3.64 -3.43 4.94
CA GLY A 79 4.57 -4.47 4.47
C GLY A 79 5.11 -4.18 3.07
N ILE A 80 4.22 -3.80 2.13
CA ILE A 80 4.61 -3.34 0.79
C ILE A 80 5.59 -2.17 0.86
N SER A 81 5.24 -1.11 1.61
CA SER A 81 6.10 0.09 1.73
C SER A 81 7.48 -0.22 2.31
N SER A 82 7.54 -1.12 3.29
CA SER A 82 8.77 -1.50 3.97
C SER A 82 9.66 -2.37 3.07
N LEU A 83 9.07 -3.36 2.37
CA LEU A 83 9.79 -4.18 1.39
C LEU A 83 10.33 -3.34 0.23
N MET A 84 9.52 -2.41 -0.29
CA MET A 84 9.94 -1.48 -1.34
C MET A 84 11.13 -0.64 -0.90
N THR A 85 11.09 -0.10 0.32
CA THR A 85 12.19 0.68 0.89
C THR A 85 13.47 -0.16 1.02
N CYS A 86 13.35 -1.39 1.53
CA CYS A 86 14.50 -2.30 1.66
C CYS A 86 15.08 -2.66 0.28
N MET A 87 14.22 -2.99 -0.68
CA MET A 87 14.64 -3.31 -2.04
C MET A 87 15.37 -2.14 -2.71
N ASP A 88 14.82 -0.93 -2.63
CA ASP A 88 15.42 0.26 -3.24
C ASP A 88 16.77 0.59 -2.59
N GLU A 89 16.90 0.53 -1.27
CA GLU A 89 18.17 0.74 -0.57
C GLU A 89 19.22 -0.33 -0.94
N LEU A 90 18.83 -1.60 -1.03
CA LEU A 90 19.74 -2.68 -1.44
C LEU A 90 20.17 -2.52 -2.91
N LYS A 91 19.26 -2.10 -3.80
CA LYS A 91 19.56 -1.78 -5.21
C LYS A 91 20.53 -0.62 -5.32
N LEU A 92 20.26 0.49 -4.64
CA LEU A 92 21.10 1.69 -4.67
C LEU A 92 22.54 1.40 -4.20
N ARG A 93 22.70 0.45 -3.29
CA ARG A 93 24.01 0.04 -2.75
C ARG A 93 24.70 -1.06 -3.57
N GLY A 94 24.06 -1.56 -4.63
CA GLY A 94 24.58 -2.69 -5.43
C GLY A 94 24.67 -4.00 -4.64
N LYS A 95 23.87 -4.14 -3.58
CA LYS A 95 23.88 -5.29 -2.66
C LYS A 95 22.65 -6.19 -2.79
N LEU A 96 21.72 -5.87 -3.69
CA LEU A 96 20.56 -6.73 -3.94
C LEU A 96 20.96 -7.92 -4.82
N GLU A 97 20.85 -9.12 -4.26
CA GLU A 97 21.00 -10.36 -5.02
C GLU A 97 19.76 -10.66 -5.86
N LYS A 98 19.96 -11.23 -7.06
CA LYS A 98 18.84 -11.56 -7.98
C LYS A 98 17.80 -12.49 -7.35
N ALA A 99 18.24 -13.45 -6.54
CA ALA A 99 17.33 -14.38 -5.88
C ALA A 99 16.48 -13.69 -4.80
N ALA A 100 17.07 -12.75 -4.06
CA ALA A 100 16.33 -11.92 -3.10
C ALA A 100 15.35 -10.98 -3.81
N GLU A 101 15.78 -10.35 -4.92
CA GLU A 101 14.92 -9.53 -5.76
C GLU A 101 13.67 -10.27 -6.23
N GLN A 102 13.84 -11.49 -6.76
CA GLN A 102 12.71 -12.31 -7.22
C GLN A 102 11.73 -12.68 -6.09
N LYS A 103 12.24 -12.98 -4.89
CA LYS A 103 11.38 -13.25 -3.72
C LYS A 103 10.59 -12.02 -3.31
N ILE A 104 11.24 -10.85 -3.27
CA ILE A 104 10.60 -9.58 -2.94
C ILE A 104 9.54 -9.24 -4.00
N GLU A 105 9.85 -9.36 -5.30
CA GLU A 105 8.89 -9.09 -6.37
C GLU A 105 7.67 -10.03 -6.31
N SER A 106 7.89 -11.31 -6.01
CA SER A 106 6.79 -12.28 -5.82
C SER A 106 5.91 -11.90 -4.63
N ALA A 107 6.51 -11.55 -3.49
CA ALA A 107 5.80 -11.09 -2.29
C ALA A 107 5.00 -9.80 -2.56
N LEU A 108 5.59 -8.83 -3.25
CA LEU A 108 4.90 -7.59 -3.63
C LEU A 108 3.70 -7.87 -4.54
N THR A 109 3.87 -8.76 -5.52
CA THR A 109 2.77 -9.15 -6.43
C THR A 109 1.64 -9.81 -5.65
N SER A 110 1.96 -10.77 -4.78
CA SER A 110 0.99 -11.44 -3.90
C SER A 110 0.26 -10.44 -2.98
N ALA A 111 0.98 -9.48 -2.40
CA ALA A 111 0.40 -8.46 -1.52
C ALA A 111 -0.52 -7.47 -2.26
N LEU A 112 -0.15 -7.05 -3.47
CA LEU A 112 -0.97 -6.14 -4.28
C LEU A 112 -2.22 -6.84 -4.80
N SER A 113 -2.12 -8.12 -5.19
CA SER A 113 -3.29 -8.95 -5.52
C SER A 113 -4.23 -9.13 -4.33
N THR A 114 -3.70 -9.31 -3.12
CA THR A 114 -4.52 -9.32 -1.90
C THR A 114 -5.31 -8.02 -1.71
N LEU A 115 -4.69 -6.87 -1.99
CA LEU A 115 -5.38 -5.58 -1.90
C LEU A 115 -6.48 -5.44 -2.97
N GLU A 116 -6.28 -5.98 -4.17
CA GLU A 116 -7.33 -6.05 -5.18
C GLU A 116 -8.50 -6.94 -4.73
N LEU A 117 -8.22 -8.17 -4.30
CA LEU A 117 -9.25 -9.15 -3.97
C LEU A 117 -10.11 -8.74 -2.79
N ARG A 118 -9.52 -8.01 -1.84
CA ARG A 118 -10.26 -7.49 -0.70
C ARG A 118 -10.91 -6.15 -0.99
N PHE A 119 -10.74 -5.57 -2.17
CA PHE A 119 -11.34 -4.29 -2.51
C PHE A 119 -12.87 -4.30 -2.41
N TYR A 120 -13.49 -5.38 -2.85
CA TYR A 120 -14.92 -5.63 -2.74
C TYR A 120 -15.16 -6.97 -2.03
N ASP A 121 -16.11 -7.02 -1.10
CA ASP A 121 -16.63 -8.29 -0.59
C ASP A 121 -17.58 -8.95 -1.61
N GLU A 122 -18.03 -10.16 -1.30
CA GLU A 122 -18.98 -10.93 -2.12
C GLU A 122 -20.31 -10.20 -2.37
N GLN A 123 -20.63 -9.17 -1.58
CA GLN A 123 -21.82 -8.33 -1.74
C GLN A 123 -21.52 -7.01 -2.47
N GLY A 124 -20.30 -6.83 -2.99
CA GLY A 124 -19.84 -5.62 -3.67
C GLY A 124 -19.60 -4.44 -2.73
N ARG A 125 -19.54 -4.67 -1.40
CA ARG A 125 -19.20 -3.64 -0.41
C ARG A 125 -17.70 -3.51 -0.30
N ASN A 126 -17.25 -2.30 -0.02
CA ASN A 126 -15.85 -1.94 0.11
C ASN A 126 -15.21 -2.57 1.38
N GLU A 127 -14.72 -3.81 1.32
CA GLU A 127 -14.08 -4.49 2.46
C GLU A 127 -12.72 -3.87 2.79
N LEU A 128 -11.92 -3.55 1.77
CA LEU A 128 -10.55 -3.02 1.92
C LEU A 128 -10.52 -1.64 2.57
N TRP A 129 -11.51 -0.82 2.20
CA TRP A 129 -11.59 0.53 2.68
C TRP A 129 -12.03 0.55 4.14
N GLY A 130 -12.72 -0.47 4.63
CA GLY A 130 -13.21 -0.52 6.02
C GLY A 130 -14.43 0.35 6.25
N ASP A 131 -15.02 0.24 7.44
CA ASP A 131 -16.18 1.05 7.81
C ASP A 131 -15.77 2.52 8.03
N LEU A 132 -16.72 3.43 7.82
CA LEU A 132 -16.65 4.78 8.39
C LEU A 132 -16.54 4.73 9.91
N CYS A 133 -17.00 3.64 10.53
CA CYS A 133 -16.83 3.38 11.95
C CYS A 133 -15.38 3.01 12.26
N GLU A 134 -14.66 3.88 12.96
CA GLU A 134 -13.37 3.55 13.55
C GLU A 134 -13.55 2.45 14.59
N THR A 135 -12.80 1.36 14.45
CA THR A 135 -12.68 0.35 15.50
C THR A 135 -12.08 0.98 16.75
N SER A 136 -12.23 0.32 17.90
CA SER A 136 -11.56 0.74 19.15
C SER A 136 -10.03 0.80 19.04
N GLN A 137 -9.45 0.24 17.98
CA GLN A 137 -8.02 0.27 17.70
C GLN A 137 -7.61 1.38 16.71
N GLY A 138 -8.53 2.29 16.36
CA GLY A 138 -8.27 3.42 15.46
C GLY A 138 -8.18 3.03 13.99
N TRP A 139 -8.81 1.92 13.59
CA TRP A 139 -8.83 1.47 12.19
C TRP A 139 -10.14 1.87 11.56
N GLY A 140 -10.11 2.36 10.32
CA GLY A 140 -11.30 2.73 9.57
C GLY A 140 -10.94 3.30 8.21
N LEU A 141 -11.96 3.81 7.52
CA LEU A 141 -11.87 4.31 6.15
C LEU A 141 -10.64 5.15 5.83
N TYR A 142 -10.45 6.23 6.59
CA TYR A 142 -9.41 7.21 6.31
C TYR A 142 -8.00 6.66 6.53
N TYR A 143 -7.81 5.83 7.55
CA TYR A 143 -6.53 5.19 7.83
C TYR A 143 -6.17 4.12 6.79
N ASN A 144 -7.15 3.33 6.35
CA ASN A 144 -6.94 2.34 5.29
C ASN A 144 -6.60 3.02 3.96
N LEU A 145 -7.35 4.06 3.58
CA LEU A 145 -7.10 4.87 2.39
C LEU A 145 -5.66 5.39 2.36
N TYR A 146 -5.27 6.10 3.41
CA TYR A 146 -3.92 6.64 3.53
C TYR A 146 -2.85 5.55 3.50
N SER A 147 -3.05 4.44 4.22
CA SER A 147 -2.08 3.33 4.25
C SER A 147 -1.87 2.72 2.85
N ILE A 148 -2.96 2.45 2.13
CA ILE A 148 -2.93 1.91 0.76
C ILE A 148 -2.22 2.89 -0.19
N GLU A 149 -2.47 4.19 -0.06
CA GLU A 149 -1.74 5.20 -0.85
C GLU A 149 -0.23 5.09 -0.64
N ARG A 150 0.24 5.05 0.62
CA ARG A 150 1.67 4.91 0.91
C ARG A 150 2.27 3.64 0.29
N GLY A 151 1.58 2.50 0.43
CA GLY A 151 2.04 1.23 -0.12
C GLY A 151 2.10 1.25 -1.65
N CYS A 152 1.02 1.67 -2.30
CA CYS A 152 0.89 1.67 -3.76
C CYS A 152 1.82 2.69 -4.42
N VAL A 153 1.95 3.90 -3.86
CA VAL A 153 2.86 4.92 -4.37
C VAL A 153 4.31 4.46 -4.30
N LEU A 154 4.74 3.86 -3.19
CA LEU A 154 6.10 3.31 -3.07
C LEU A 154 6.32 2.12 -4.00
N ALA A 155 5.32 1.26 -4.20
CA ALA A 155 5.39 0.18 -5.19
C ALA A 155 5.40 0.68 -6.64
N GLY A 156 4.94 1.92 -6.86
CA GLY A 156 4.66 2.47 -8.18
C GLY A 156 3.40 1.90 -8.83
N ALA A 157 2.50 1.29 -8.04
CA ALA A 157 1.29 0.65 -8.53
C ALA A 157 0.16 1.67 -8.68
N LYS A 158 -0.20 2.01 -9.92
CA LYS A 158 -1.42 2.75 -10.24
C LYS A 158 -2.64 1.83 -10.20
N TYR A 159 -2.48 0.61 -10.70
CA TYR A 159 -3.55 -0.38 -10.73
C TYR A 159 -3.26 -1.52 -9.76
N LEU A 160 -4.19 -1.80 -8.85
CA LEU A 160 -4.20 -3.06 -8.10
C LEU A 160 -4.71 -4.16 -9.04
N GLY A 161 -4.06 -5.32 -9.03
CA GLY A 161 -4.45 -6.40 -9.93
C GLY A 161 -4.33 -6.09 -11.42
N GLY A 162 -3.65 -4.99 -11.79
CA GLY A 162 -3.52 -4.55 -13.18
C GLY A 162 -4.78 -3.93 -13.78
N THR A 163 -5.89 -3.83 -13.03
CA THR A 163 -7.14 -3.28 -13.55
C THR A 163 -7.80 -2.24 -12.64
N LEU A 164 -7.63 -2.35 -11.33
CA LEU A 164 -8.35 -1.57 -10.35
C LEU A 164 -7.61 -0.27 -10.01
N ASP A 165 -8.14 0.87 -10.47
CA ASP A 165 -7.64 2.21 -10.12
C ASP A 165 -8.08 2.59 -8.69
N TRP A 166 -7.34 2.08 -7.72
CA TRP A 166 -7.58 2.30 -6.29
C TRP A 166 -7.63 3.78 -5.92
N HIS A 167 -6.83 4.60 -6.62
CA HIS A 167 -6.66 6.00 -6.28
C HIS A 167 -7.85 6.85 -6.75
N THR A 168 -8.30 6.64 -7.99
CA THR A 168 -9.50 7.30 -8.53
C THR A 168 -10.72 6.95 -7.67
N ILE A 169 -10.91 5.66 -7.37
CA ILE A 169 -12.05 5.21 -6.55
C ILE A 169 -12.00 5.80 -5.13
N GLY A 170 -10.85 5.76 -4.47
CA GLY A 170 -10.68 6.34 -3.13
C GLY A 170 -10.93 7.85 -3.10
N SER A 171 -10.50 8.56 -4.15
CA SER A 171 -10.70 10.02 -4.27
C SER A 171 -12.18 10.37 -4.40
N GLU A 172 -12.92 9.63 -5.22
CA GLU A 172 -14.37 9.82 -5.36
C GLU A 172 -15.12 9.57 -4.05
N ILE A 173 -14.73 8.54 -3.30
CA ILE A 173 -15.29 8.22 -1.99
C ILE A 173 -15.06 9.41 -1.03
N LEU A 174 -13.83 9.94 -0.96
CA LEU A 174 -13.53 11.06 -0.08
C LEU A 174 -14.27 12.33 -0.46
N VAL A 175 -14.38 12.67 -1.75
CA VAL A 175 -15.14 13.84 -2.19
C VAL A 175 -16.62 13.72 -1.82
N LYS A 176 -17.22 12.53 -1.95
CA LYS A 176 -18.61 12.27 -1.55
C LYS A 176 -18.84 12.37 -0.04
N LEU A 177 -17.81 12.04 0.76
CA LEU A 177 -17.87 12.06 2.22
C LEU A 177 -17.49 13.42 2.83
N GLN A 178 -16.94 14.35 2.05
CA GLN A 178 -16.53 15.64 2.56
C GLN A 178 -17.74 16.42 3.09
N ARG A 179 -17.63 16.91 4.33
CA ARG A 179 -18.67 17.73 4.95
C ARG A 179 -18.66 19.14 4.35
N LYS A 180 -19.76 19.87 4.54
CA LYS A 180 -19.89 21.26 4.04
C LYS A 180 -18.82 22.22 4.57
N ASP A 181 -18.25 21.91 5.74
CA ASP A 181 -17.15 22.69 6.35
C ASP A 181 -15.75 22.25 5.89
N GLY A 182 -15.68 21.33 4.91
CA GLY A 182 -14.44 20.80 4.35
C GLY A 182 -13.81 19.67 5.15
N SER A 183 -14.38 19.30 6.31
CA SER A 183 -13.83 18.25 7.17
C SER A 183 -14.30 16.85 6.78
N TRP A 184 -13.56 15.85 7.27
CA TRP A 184 -13.96 14.45 7.28
C TRP A 184 -14.07 13.97 8.73
N ALA A 185 -15.03 13.08 8.98
CA ALA A 185 -15.24 12.48 10.28
C ALA A 185 -15.79 11.06 10.12
N GLY A 186 -15.16 10.10 10.79
CA GLY A 186 -15.68 8.76 10.97
C GLY A 186 -16.75 8.72 12.07
N ARG A 187 -17.44 7.59 12.18
CA ARG A 187 -18.21 7.25 13.39
C ARG A 187 -17.24 6.55 14.35
N ARG A 188 -17.32 6.76 15.66
CA ARG A 188 -16.53 5.92 16.58
C ARG A 188 -17.35 4.73 17.05
N TYR A 189 -16.67 3.60 17.27
CA TYR A 189 -17.27 2.38 17.82
C TYR A 189 -17.90 2.61 19.22
N ASP A 190 -17.40 3.59 19.97
CA ASP A 190 -17.99 4.00 21.25
C ASP A 190 -19.15 4.97 21.04
N SER A 191 -20.37 4.43 21.06
CA SER A 191 -21.65 5.15 21.01
C SER A 191 -22.04 5.85 22.32
N SER A 192 -21.17 5.89 23.34
CA SER A 192 -21.40 6.66 24.57
C SER A 192 -20.94 8.11 24.47
N ALA A 193 -20.16 8.47 23.45
CA ALA A 193 -19.94 9.86 23.08
C ALA A 193 -21.19 10.38 22.36
N SER A 194 -21.90 11.30 23.01
CA SER A 194 -23.04 12.03 22.43
C SER A 194 -22.74 12.47 20.99
N LEU A 195 -23.77 12.51 20.14
CA LEU A 195 -23.69 13.00 18.75
C LEU A 195 -23.09 14.42 18.62
N GLU A 196 -23.02 15.16 19.73
CA GLU A 196 -22.38 16.48 19.86
C GLU A 196 -20.85 16.41 20.05
N ASN A 197 -20.31 15.29 20.56
CA ASN A 197 -18.88 15.01 20.72
C ASN A 197 -18.24 14.31 19.50
N ASN A 198 -18.95 14.20 18.39
CA ASN A 198 -18.39 13.98 17.04
C ASN A 198 -17.65 15.24 16.55
N ALA A 199 -16.92 15.88 17.47
CA ALA A 199 -16.05 17.00 17.23
C ALA A 199 -15.10 16.61 16.09
N LYS A 200 -14.99 17.52 15.12
CA LYS A 200 -14.05 17.52 13.99
C LYS A 200 -12.85 16.63 14.30
N GLN A 201 -12.78 15.45 13.70
CA GLN A 201 -11.67 14.53 13.91
C GLN A 201 -10.49 15.04 13.08
N PRO A 202 -9.48 15.68 13.70
CA PRO A 202 -8.39 16.29 12.92
C PRO A 202 -7.58 15.21 12.21
N ILE A 203 -7.56 13.98 12.76
CA ILE A 203 -6.87 12.82 12.21
C ILE A 203 -7.54 12.39 10.90
N ASP A 204 -8.84 12.12 10.88
CA ASP A 204 -9.58 11.74 9.66
C ASP A 204 -9.42 12.78 8.55
N THR A 205 -9.57 14.06 8.92
CA THR A 205 -9.37 15.17 8.00
C THR A 205 -7.94 15.19 7.46
N SER A 206 -6.93 14.99 8.31
CA SER A 206 -5.53 14.95 7.89
C SER A 206 -5.25 13.77 6.96
N LEU A 207 -5.74 12.58 7.27
CA LEU A 207 -5.56 11.37 6.46
C LEU A 207 -6.26 11.49 5.11
N ALA A 208 -7.48 12.03 5.08
CA ALA A 208 -8.20 12.31 3.84
C ALA A 208 -7.45 13.32 2.96
N ILE A 209 -6.95 14.40 3.56
CA ILE A 209 -6.14 15.39 2.83
C ILE A 209 -4.83 14.77 2.33
N LEU A 210 -4.15 13.94 3.12
CA LEU A 210 -2.92 13.25 2.70
C LEU A 210 -3.16 12.35 1.49
N PHE A 211 -4.24 11.57 1.51
CA PHE A 211 -4.65 10.75 0.37
C PHE A 211 -4.95 11.62 -0.87
N LEU A 212 -5.80 12.65 -0.72
CA LEU A 212 -6.18 13.53 -1.84
C LEU A 212 -5.00 14.37 -2.35
N LYS A 213 -4.00 14.68 -1.53
CA LYS A 213 -2.79 15.38 -1.98
C LYS A 213 -1.99 14.52 -2.96
N ALA A 214 -1.95 13.20 -2.77
CA ALA A 214 -1.30 12.30 -3.72
C ALA A 214 -1.94 12.44 -5.12
N ALA A 215 -3.26 12.66 -5.20
CA ALA A 215 -3.97 12.97 -6.44
C ALA A 215 -3.46 14.21 -7.17
N ALA A 216 -2.98 15.19 -6.40
CA ALA A 216 -2.65 16.52 -6.90
C ALA A 216 -1.20 16.66 -7.36
N MET A 217 -0.32 15.69 -7.08
CA MET A 217 1.10 15.74 -7.40
C MET A 217 1.47 14.63 -8.39
N PRO A 218 1.97 14.94 -9.60
CA PRO A 218 2.54 13.92 -10.45
C PRO A 218 3.76 13.32 -9.75
N VAL A 219 3.79 11.99 -9.62
CA VAL A 219 4.93 11.26 -9.07
C VAL A 219 6.07 11.36 -10.08
N ILE A 220 6.91 12.39 -9.95
CA ILE A 220 8.13 12.53 -10.75
C ILE A 220 9.14 11.51 -10.22
N THR A 221 9.22 10.34 -10.85
CA THR A 221 10.20 9.28 -10.53
C THR A 221 11.49 9.36 -11.36
N GLU A 222 11.72 10.42 -12.14
CA GLU A 222 12.95 10.55 -12.91
C GLU A 222 14.13 11.01 -12.05
N SER A 223 15.07 10.10 -11.79
CA SER A 223 16.47 10.52 -11.68
C SER A 223 16.97 10.78 -13.10
N LYS A 224 17.07 12.05 -13.49
CA LYS A 224 17.74 12.42 -14.74
C LYS A 224 19.19 11.96 -14.61
N GLY A 225 19.51 10.84 -15.27
CA GLY A 225 20.87 10.42 -15.51
C GLY A 225 21.63 11.58 -16.13
N LYS A 226 22.66 12.03 -15.42
CA LYS A 226 23.62 13.02 -15.90
C LYS A 226 24.23 12.44 -17.18
N LYS A 227 23.80 12.94 -18.35
CA LYS A 227 24.52 12.70 -19.59
C LYS A 227 25.83 13.47 -19.46
N ASP A 228 26.92 12.74 -19.25
CA ASP A 228 28.26 13.24 -19.52
C ASP A 228 28.33 13.58 -21.01
N SER A 229 28.19 14.86 -21.32
CA SER A 229 28.58 15.42 -22.61
C SER A 229 30.09 15.54 -22.62
N GLY A 230 30.75 14.45 -22.99
CA GLY A 230 32.06 14.49 -23.60
C GLY A 230 31.88 14.55 -25.12
N ASP A 231 32.12 15.74 -25.68
CA ASP A 231 32.73 15.98 -26.98
C ASP A 231 33.23 17.44 -27.00
#